data_AF-A0A0V0YHJ7-F1
#
_entry.id   AF-A0A0V0YHJ7-F1
#
_cell.length_a   1.000
_cell.length_b   1.000
_cell.length_c   1.000
_cell.angle_alpha   90.00
_cell.angle_beta   90.00
_cell.angle_gamma   90.00
#
_symmetry.space_group_name_H-M   'P 1'
#
loop_
_entity.id
_entity.type
_entity.pdbx_description
1 polymer ?
#
loop_
_entity_poly.entity_id
_entity_poly.type
_entity_poly.pdbx_seq_one_letter_code
_entity_poly.pdbx_strand_id
1 'polypeptide(L)'
;MSKKEDTNALEIVESTVNRLQNGFENFTENFRSSIDALAKQGETLRRELLSEEEPDNSLSIAGVMIFERYIKKVRDVLKTLCSEHREMHGTVSKCGREIDKHFVSDISELNFTKVSYEVNAVLKPTVDLLIAKHYLTLGMVDVADLLLRLTGSQFSDDKGNMFANMTAILDELKVRNVAPALEWARSNKSRLDEIDSCLEFALLRLQYVELLRKGGDDRQEALEFSRVFQHFSCRHSAGKYNR
;
A
#
# COMPACT_ATOMS: atom_id res chain seq x y z
N MET A 1 30.56 12.96 29.50
CA MET A 1 30.15 14.25 28.90
C MET A 1 28.72 14.11 28.42
N SER A 2 27.89 15.04 28.87
CA SER A 2 26.43 15.07 28.83
C SER A 2 25.79 14.51 27.55
N LYS A 3 25.01 13.42 27.68
CA LYS A 3 23.94 13.10 26.72
C LYS A 3 22.88 14.19 26.92
N LYS A 4 22.92 15.24 26.09
CA LYS A 4 21.76 16.13 25.95
C LYS A 4 20.58 15.23 25.61
N GLU A 5 19.53 15.31 26.40
CA GLU A 5 18.22 14.76 26.06
C GLU A 5 17.85 15.33 24.69
N ASP A 6 17.94 14.48 23.66
CA ASP A 6 17.38 14.77 22.34
C ASP A 6 15.87 14.92 22.56
N THR A 7 15.42 16.17 22.63
CA THR A 7 14.00 16.51 22.60
C THR A 7 13.41 15.79 21.38
N ASN A 8 12.48 14.87 21.61
CA ASN A 8 12.02 13.92 20.60
C ASN A 8 11.55 14.71 19.36
N ALA A 9 12.22 14.52 18.23
CA ALA A 9 11.88 15.16 16.95
C ALA A 9 10.38 15.09 16.64
N LEU A 10 9.75 13.96 17.01
CA LEU A 10 8.31 13.77 16.90
C LEU A 10 7.52 14.76 17.75
N GLU A 11 7.88 14.96 19.02
CA GLU A 11 7.20 15.89 19.93
C GLU A 11 7.30 17.35 19.46
N ILE A 12 8.43 17.75 18.87
CA ILE A 12 8.63 19.10 18.34
C ILE A 12 7.70 19.35 17.15
N VAL A 13 7.67 18.41 16.20
CA VAL A 13 6.83 18.53 15.01
C VAL A 13 5.36 18.39 15.37
N GLU A 14 5.00 17.45 16.22
CA GLU A 14 3.63 17.26 16.73
C GLU A 14 3.11 18.53 17.44
N SER A 15 3.90 19.14 18.30
CA SER A 15 3.55 20.43 18.94
C SER A 15 3.28 21.53 17.91
N THR A 16 4.08 21.58 16.84
CA THR A 16 3.92 22.57 15.77
C THR A 16 2.66 22.31 14.93
N VAL A 17 2.37 21.04 14.64
CA VAL A 17 1.14 20.60 13.94
C VAL A 17 -0.10 20.91 14.79
N ASN A 18 -0.07 20.60 16.10
CA ASN A 18 -1.18 20.90 17.01
C ASN A 18 -1.45 22.40 17.10
N ARG A 19 -0.40 23.23 17.17
CA ARG A 19 -0.56 24.68 17.13
C ARG A 19 -1.16 25.16 15.80
N LEU A 20 -0.76 24.56 14.68
CA LEU A 20 -1.31 24.86 13.36
C LEU A 20 -2.82 24.53 13.33
N GLN A 21 -3.18 23.32 13.73
CA GLN A 21 -4.55 22.84 13.76
C GLN A 21 -5.45 23.74 14.62
N ASN A 22 -5.05 23.99 15.87
CA ASN A 22 -5.78 24.89 16.78
C ASN A 22 -5.92 26.31 16.19
N GLY A 23 -4.90 26.80 15.49
CA GLY A 23 -4.95 28.09 14.81
C GLY A 23 -6.01 28.14 13.71
N PHE A 24 -6.06 27.11 12.86
CA PHE A 24 -7.05 27.00 11.78
C PHE A 24 -8.47 26.76 12.29
N GLU A 25 -8.64 25.95 13.34
CA GLU A 25 -9.95 25.72 13.98
C GLU A 25 -10.52 27.03 14.54
N ASN A 26 -9.73 27.75 15.34
CA ASN A 26 -10.12 29.04 15.90
C ASN A 26 -10.41 30.09 14.81
N PHE A 27 -9.57 30.17 13.79
CA PHE A 27 -9.79 31.07 12.65
C PHE A 27 -11.11 30.77 11.93
N THR A 28 -11.38 29.49 11.68
CA THR A 28 -12.59 29.04 10.98
C THR A 28 -13.85 29.34 11.79
N GLU A 29 -13.81 29.06 13.10
CA GLU A 29 -14.93 29.34 14.01
C GLU A 29 -15.21 30.84 14.13
N ASN A 30 -14.16 31.65 14.28
CA ASN A 30 -14.26 33.12 14.35
C ASN A 30 -14.81 33.70 13.05
N PHE A 31 -14.32 33.21 11.90
CA PHE A 31 -14.77 33.67 10.59
C PHE A 31 -16.25 33.34 10.36
N ARG A 32 -16.63 32.09 10.62
CA ARG A 32 -18.01 31.63 10.49
C ARG A 32 -18.95 32.44 11.36
N SER A 33 -18.59 32.64 12.63
CA SER A 33 -19.39 33.43 13.58
C SER A 33 -19.53 34.88 13.15
N SER A 34 -18.46 35.49 12.63
CA SER A 34 -18.45 36.88 12.17
C SER A 34 -19.30 37.07 10.90
N ILE A 35 -19.19 36.16 9.92
CA ILE A 35 -20.04 36.17 8.73
C ILE A 35 -21.50 35.95 9.10
N ASP A 36 -21.80 34.96 9.93
CA ASP A 36 -23.19 34.67 10.32
C ASP A 36 -23.81 35.87 11.05
N ALA A 37 -23.04 36.58 11.89
CA ALA A 37 -23.50 37.80 12.55
C ALA A 37 -23.75 38.93 11.54
N LEU A 38 -22.88 39.12 10.55
CA LEU A 38 -23.10 40.10 9.48
C LEU A 38 -24.32 39.74 8.63
N ALA A 39 -24.46 38.47 8.23
CA ALA A 39 -25.60 38.00 7.45
C ALA A 39 -26.93 38.20 8.19
N LYS A 40 -26.99 37.85 9.49
CA LYS A 40 -28.15 38.11 10.34
C LYS A 40 -28.46 39.61 10.45
N GLN A 41 -27.44 40.44 10.64
CA GLN A 41 -27.61 41.89 10.71
C GLN A 41 -28.11 42.46 9.36
N GLY A 42 -27.58 41.99 8.24
CA GLY A 42 -28.03 42.37 6.90
C GLY A 42 -29.48 41.99 6.64
N GLU A 43 -29.90 40.80 7.07
CA GLU A 43 -31.28 40.33 6.94
C GLU A 43 -32.25 41.13 7.83
N THR A 44 -31.84 41.49 9.05
CA THR A 44 -32.61 42.40 9.91
C THR A 44 -32.76 43.77 9.27
N LEU A 45 -31.68 44.36 8.78
CA LEU A 45 -31.72 45.67 8.10
C LEU A 45 -32.59 45.63 6.85
N ARG A 46 -32.51 44.54 6.06
CA ARG A 46 -33.38 44.32 4.90
C ARG A 46 -34.85 44.31 5.31
N ARG A 47 -35.20 43.58 6.38
CA ARG A 47 -36.58 43.50 6.88
C ARG A 47 -37.07 44.84 7.41
N GLU A 48 -36.27 45.53 8.21
CA GLU A 48 -36.67 46.80 8.85
C GLU A 48 -36.77 47.95 7.84
N LEU A 49 -35.81 48.06 6.91
CA LEU A 49 -35.76 49.18 5.97
C LEU A 49 -36.65 49.00 4.73
N LEU A 50 -37.09 47.76 4.44
CA LEU A 50 -37.93 47.44 3.27
C LEU A 50 -39.29 46.82 3.66
N SER A 51 -39.70 46.92 4.92
CA SER A 51 -40.98 46.33 5.38
C SER A 51 -42.23 47.06 4.85
N GLU A 52 -42.09 48.29 4.36
CA GLU A 52 -43.15 49.08 3.72
C GLU A 52 -42.79 49.33 2.25
N GLU A 53 -42.99 48.32 1.39
CA GLU A 53 -42.80 48.39 -0.06
C GLU A 53 -43.88 49.27 -0.72
N GLU A 54 -43.79 50.59 -0.53
CA GLU A 54 -44.41 51.56 -1.43
C GLU A 54 -43.39 51.88 -2.55
N PRO A 55 -43.77 51.85 -3.84
CA PRO A 55 -42.84 51.91 -4.98
C PRO A 55 -42.04 53.21 -5.12
N ASP A 56 -42.36 54.24 -4.34
CA ASP A 56 -41.71 55.57 -4.37
C ASP A 56 -41.04 55.95 -3.03
N ASN A 57 -40.90 54.99 -2.09
CA ASN A 57 -40.39 55.27 -0.76
C ASN A 57 -38.85 55.31 -0.75
N SER A 58 -38.28 56.51 -0.88
CA SER A 58 -36.84 56.72 -0.69
C SER A 58 -36.44 56.43 0.76
N LEU A 59 -35.33 55.70 0.97
CA LEU A 59 -34.80 55.44 2.31
C LEU A 59 -34.63 56.74 3.10
N SER A 60 -35.05 56.75 4.37
CA SER A 60 -34.82 57.91 5.25
C SER A 60 -33.32 58.18 5.42
N ILE A 61 -32.94 59.44 5.69
CA ILE A 61 -31.55 59.84 5.96
C ILE A 61 -30.94 58.97 7.08
N ALA A 62 -31.73 58.66 8.12
CA ALA A 62 -31.33 57.76 9.20
C ALA A 62 -31.06 56.32 8.70
N GLY A 63 -31.91 55.80 7.81
CA GLY A 63 -31.73 54.50 7.17
C GLY A 63 -30.45 54.43 6.34
N VAL A 64 -30.15 55.48 5.56
CA VAL A 64 -28.91 55.57 4.77
C VAL A 64 -27.69 55.53 5.69
N MET A 65 -27.69 56.32 6.78
CA MET A 65 -26.58 56.34 7.75
C MET A 65 -26.37 54.98 8.45
N ILE A 66 -27.45 54.27 8.76
CA ILE A 66 -27.38 52.91 9.34
C ILE A 66 -26.76 51.94 8.33
N PHE A 67 -27.18 52.02 7.07
CA PHE A 67 -26.67 51.14 6.01
C PHE A 67 -25.19 51.43 5.70
N GLU A 68 -24.77 52.69 5.63
CA GLU A 68 -23.36 53.07 5.47
C GLU A 68 -22.49 52.52 6.61
N ARG A 69 -22.98 52.61 7.86
CA ARG A 69 -22.29 52.04 9.02
C ARG A 69 -22.17 50.52 8.93
N TYR A 70 -23.21 49.85 8.46
CA TYR A 70 -23.19 48.41 8.22
C TYR A 70 -22.17 48.02 7.15
N ILE A 71 -22.16 48.69 6.00
CA ILE A 71 -21.17 48.46 4.93
C ILE A 71 -19.74 48.69 5.44
N LYS A 72 -19.51 49.73 6.25
CA LYS A 72 -18.21 49.96 6.88
C LYS A 72 -17.80 48.78 7.76
N LYS A 73 -18.72 48.29 8.62
CA LYS A 73 -18.48 47.13 9.49
C LYS A 73 -18.15 45.87 8.68
N VAL A 74 -18.90 45.58 7.60
CA VAL A 74 -18.62 44.45 6.70
C VAL A 74 -17.20 44.54 6.14
N ARG A 75 -16.80 45.72 5.66
CA ARG A 75 -15.46 45.95 5.12
C ARG A 75 -14.37 45.74 6.17
N ASP A 76 -14.58 46.20 7.40
CA ASP A 76 -13.60 46.08 8.47
C ASP A 76 -13.43 44.61 8.91
N VAL A 77 -14.53 43.85 9.02
CA VAL A 77 -14.47 42.40 9.31
C VAL A 77 -13.73 41.64 8.20
N LEU A 78 -14.02 41.92 6.92
CA LEU A 78 -13.33 41.29 5.79
C LEU A 78 -11.83 41.63 5.77
N LYS A 79 -11.45 42.86 6.14
CA LYS A 79 -10.03 43.24 6.24
C LYS A 79 -9.31 42.45 7.33
N THR A 80 -9.89 42.33 8.52
CA THR A 80 -9.32 41.54 9.62
C THR A 80 -9.15 40.08 9.20
N LEU A 81 -10.18 39.50 8.59
CA LEU A 81 -10.12 38.13 8.07
C LEU A 81 -8.96 37.91 7.10
N CYS A 82 -8.82 38.77 6.10
CA CYS A 82 -7.75 38.66 5.11
C CYS A 82 -6.37 38.77 5.77
N SER A 83 -6.24 39.59 6.80
CA SER A 83 -4.99 39.73 7.58
C SER A 83 -4.66 38.44 8.34
N GLU A 84 -5.64 37.90 9.08
CA GLU A 84 -5.46 36.65 9.85
C GLU A 84 -5.16 35.45 8.95
N HIS A 85 -5.84 35.32 7.81
CA HIS A 85 -5.55 34.29 6.81
C HIS A 85 -4.09 34.37 6.30
N ARG A 86 -3.61 35.60 6.06
CA ARG A 86 -2.22 35.83 5.64
C ARG A 86 -1.22 35.39 6.71
N GLU A 87 -1.51 35.61 7.98
CA GLU A 87 -0.66 35.18 9.09
C GLU A 87 -0.60 33.65 9.22
N MET A 88 -1.69 32.94 8.94
CA MET A 88 -1.72 31.47 8.98
C MET A 88 -0.75 30.81 7.99
N HIS A 89 -0.52 31.41 6.81
CA HIS A 89 0.51 30.94 5.88
C HIS A 89 1.91 30.87 6.54
N GLY A 90 2.21 31.82 7.44
CA GLY A 90 3.45 31.81 8.21
C GLY A 90 3.57 30.59 9.13
N THR A 91 2.47 30.18 9.76
CA THR A 91 2.43 28.99 10.63
C THR A 91 2.56 27.70 9.83
N VAL A 92 1.91 27.60 8.66
CA VAL A 92 2.09 26.45 7.74
C VAL A 92 3.55 26.33 7.30
N SER A 93 4.16 27.44 6.91
CA SER A 93 5.56 27.48 6.48
C SER A 93 6.53 27.10 7.62
N LYS A 94 6.24 27.51 8.87
CA LYS A 94 7.01 27.08 10.05
C LYS A 94 6.88 25.58 10.28
N CYS A 95 5.68 25.01 10.16
CA CYS A 95 5.46 23.57 10.29
C CYS A 95 6.27 22.78 9.25
N GLY A 96 6.24 23.20 7.98
CA GLY A 96 7.05 22.58 6.92
C GLY A 96 8.55 22.59 7.25
N ARG A 97 9.08 23.75 7.68
CA ARG A 97 10.50 23.85 8.07
C ARG A 97 10.88 22.95 9.26
N GLU A 98 10.00 22.80 10.25
CA GLU A 98 10.28 21.91 11.39
C GLU A 98 10.24 20.43 10.97
N ILE A 99 9.39 20.06 10.01
CA ILE A 99 9.40 18.73 9.39
C ILE A 99 10.72 18.51 8.65
N ASP A 100 11.09 19.41 7.74
CA ASP A 100 12.31 19.31 6.93
C ASP A 100 13.59 19.27 7.78
N LYS A 101 13.56 19.91 8.96
CA LYS A 101 14.69 19.96 9.88
C LYS A 101 14.88 18.67 10.68
N HIS A 102 13.80 17.98 11.01
CA HIS A 102 13.83 16.84 11.93
C HIS A 102 13.62 15.48 11.24
N PHE A 103 13.14 15.48 10.00
CA PHE A 103 12.92 14.27 9.22
C PHE A 103 13.76 14.28 7.95
N VAL A 104 14.22 13.10 7.58
CA VAL A 104 15.00 12.87 6.36
C VAL A 104 14.02 12.81 5.18
N SER A 105 14.28 13.63 4.17
CA SER A 105 13.45 13.71 2.95
C SER A 105 13.79 12.61 1.93
N ASP A 106 15.00 12.07 1.96
CA ASP A 106 15.43 10.94 1.12
C ASP A 106 15.53 9.64 1.92
N ILE A 107 14.63 8.71 1.64
CA ILE A 107 14.60 7.37 2.23
C ILE A 107 15.92 6.61 1.98
N SER A 108 16.66 6.95 0.91
CA SER A 108 17.96 6.36 0.60
C SER A 108 19.01 6.61 1.69
N GLU A 109 18.86 7.67 2.48
CA GLU A 109 19.74 7.99 3.61
C GLU A 109 19.37 7.21 4.88
N LEU A 110 18.18 6.58 4.94
CA LEU A 110 17.79 5.67 6.03
C LEU A 110 18.53 4.33 5.97
N ASN A 111 19.23 4.03 4.88
CA ASN A 111 20.23 2.96 4.88
C ASN A 111 21.43 3.44 5.69
N PHE A 112 21.39 3.18 7.01
CA PHE A 112 22.37 3.56 8.03
C PHE A 112 23.81 3.10 7.76
N THR A 113 24.08 2.44 6.65
CA THR A 113 25.43 2.15 6.21
C THR A 113 25.39 2.03 4.69
N LYS A 114 26.16 2.86 3.97
CA LYS A 114 26.52 2.60 2.56
C LYS A 114 27.41 1.35 2.54
N VAL A 115 26.80 0.18 2.74
CA VAL A 115 27.51 -1.09 2.68
C VAL A 115 27.76 -1.37 1.22
N SER A 116 28.98 -1.11 0.76
CA SER A 116 29.42 -1.61 -0.52
C SER A 116 29.61 -3.12 -0.38
N TYR A 117 28.51 -3.85 -0.58
CA TYR A 117 28.51 -5.31 -0.48
C TYR A 117 29.44 -5.92 -1.52
N GLU A 118 29.61 -5.27 -2.68
CA GLU A 118 30.48 -5.72 -3.77
C GLU A 118 31.97 -5.76 -3.40
N VAL A 119 32.43 -4.89 -2.50
CA VAL A 119 33.83 -4.89 -2.04
C VAL A 119 34.03 -5.60 -0.70
N ASN A 120 32.94 -6.02 -0.06
CA ASN A 120 32.99 -6.67 1.24
C ASN A 120 33.16 -8.18 1.08
N ALA A 121 34.30 -8.72 1.52
CA ALA A 121 34.66 -10.13 1.36
C ALA A 121 33.69 -11.13 2.03
N VAL A 122 32.91 -10.70 3.03
CA VAL A 122 31.93 -11.53 3.74
C VAL A 122 30.53 -11.40 3.12
N LEU A 123 30.13 -10.17 2.79
CA LEU A 123 28.79 -9.89 2.28
C LEU A 123 28.66 -10.25 0.81
N LYS A 124 29.72 -10.06 0.00
CA LYS A 124 29.67 -10.35 -1.43
C LYS A 124 29.23 -11.80 -1.72
N PRO A 125 29.88 -12.85 -1.18
CA PRO A 125 29.45 -14.22 -1.43
C PRO A 125 28.02 -14.48 -0.93
N THR A 126 27.63 -13.86 0.19
CA THR A 126 26.28 -14.00 0.77
C THR A 126 25.21 -13.41 -0.14
N VAL A 127 25.45 -12.23 -0.70
CA VAL A 127 24.55 -11.56 -1.64
C VAL A 127 24.52 -12.29 -2.98
N ASP A 128 25.67 -12.74 -3.49
CA ASP A 128 25.75 -13.52 -4.73
C ASP A 128 24.92 -14.81 -4.62
N LEU A 129 24.98 -15.51 -3.48
CA LEU A 129 24.14 -16.68 -3.18
C LEU A 129 22.66 -16.34 -3.08
N LEU A 130 22.30 -15.19 -2.49
CA LEU A 130 20.92 -14.74 -2.38
C LEU A 130 20.32 -14.47 -3.77
N ILE A 131 21.09 -13.80 -4.64
CA ILE A 131 20.71 -13.51 -6.02
C ILE A 131 20.58 -14.82 -6.82
N ALA A 132 21.55 -15.74 -6.71
CA ALA A 132 21.47 -17.05 -7.35
C ALA A 132 20.22 -17.83 -6.90
N LYS A 133 19.91 -17.81 -5.61
CA LYS A 133 18.70 -18.45 -5.07
C LYS A 133 17.43 -17.81 -5.65
N HIS A 134 17.41 -16.50 -5.81
CA HIS A 134 16.29 -15.81 -6.45
C HIS A 134 16.10 -16.27 -7.90
N TYR A 135 17.16 -16.35 -8.69
CA TYR A 135 17.07 -16.89 -10.05
C TYR A 135 16.55 -18.33 -10.09
N LEU A 136 16.99 -19.19 -9.16
CA LEU A 136 16.45 -20.53 -9.02
C LEU A 136 14.94 -20.54 -8.72
N THR A 137 14.45 -19.61 -7.88
CA THR A 137 12.99 -19.50 -7.60
C THR A 137 12.16 -19.05 -8.80
N LEU A 138 12.80 -18.37 -9.76
CA LEU A 138 12.19 -17.97 -11.03
C LEU A 138 12.32 -19.05 -12.13
N GLY A 139 13.03 -20.14 -11.85
CA GLY A 139 13.34 -21.19 -12.82
C GLY A 139 14.48 -20.84 -13.79
N MET A 140 15.25 -19.78 -13.53
CA MET A 140 16.41 -19.37 -14.33
C MET A 140 17.68 -20.10 -13.88
N VAL A 141 17.70 -21.42 -14.06
CA VAL A 141 18.75 -22.30 -13.54
C VAL A 141 20.10 -22.03 -14.20
N ASP A 142 20.11 -21.82 -15.51
CA ASP A 142 21.29 -21.50 -16.31
C ASP A 142 21.98 -20.20 -15.85
N VAL A 143 21.19 -19.17 -15.55
CA VAL A 143 21.69 -17.88 -15.05
C VAL A 143 22.21 -18.01 -13.63
N ALA A 144 21.52 -18.76 -12.77
CA ALA A 144 21.99 -19.04 -11.41
C ALA A 144 23.33 -19.80 -11.43
N ASP A 145 23.44 -20.84 -12.25
CA ASP A 145 24.67 -21.63 -12.40
C ASP A 145 25.83 -20.80 -12.96
N LEU A 146 25.55 -19.93 -13.94
CA LEU A 146 26.55 -19.02 -14.49
C LEU A 146 27.05 -18.04 -13.41
N LEU A 147 26.15 -17.46 -12.61
CA LEU A 147 26.51 -16.54 -11.53
C LEU A 147 27.38 -17.23 -10.47
N LEU A 148 27.00 -18.43 -10.03
CA LEU A 148 27.76 -19.21 -9.06
C LEU A 148 29.16 -19.55 -9.58
N ARG A 149 29.26 -19.95 -10.85
CA ARG A 149 30.54 -20.24 -11.50
C ARG A 149 31.44 -19.01 -11.59
N LEU A 150 30.90 -17.86 -11.97
CA LEU A 150 31.67 -16.61 -12.10
C LEU A 150 32.12 -16.07 -10.74
N THR A 151 31.32 -16.27 -9.70
CA THR A 151 31.61 -15.77 -8.35
C THR A 151 32.42 -16.76 -7.50
N GLY A 152 32.58 -18.00 -7.96
CA GLY A 152 33.17 -19.09 -7.16
C GLY A 152 32.33 -19.47 -5.93
N SER A 153 31.06 -19.04 -5.89
CA SER A 153 30.14 -19.32 -4.80
C SER A 153 29.44 -20.64 -5.03
N GLN A 154 29.12 -21.34 -3.95
CA GLN A 154 28.39 -22.61 -3.99
C GLN A 154 27.42 -22.68 -2.83
N PHE A 155 26.23 -23.24 -3.07
CA PHE A 155 25.29 -23.49 -1.98
C PHE A 155 25.87 -24.57 -1.06
N SER A 156 25.87 -24.31 0.24
CA SER A 156 26.27 -25.28 1.27
C SER A 156 25.18 -26.31 1.59
N ASP A 157 23.99 -26.17 0.99
CA ASP A 157 22.76 -26.80 1.44
C ASP A 157 22.03 -27.51 0.31
N ASP A 158 21.34 -28.61 0.66
CA ASP A 158 20.48 -29.42 -0.19
C ASP A 158 19.30 -28.62 -0.80
N LYS A 159 19.08 -27.39 -0.30
CA LYS A 159 18.07 -26.44 -0.79
C LYS A 159 18.32 -25.94 -2.21
N GLY A 160 19.57 -25.87 -2.67
CA GLY A 160 19.88 -25.57 -4.08
C GLY A 160 19.29 -26.64 -5.00
N ASN A 161 19.44 -27.90 -4.61
CA ASN A 161 18.85 -29.05 -5.30
C ASN A 161 17.32 -29.02 -5.27
N MET A 162 16.70 -28.53 -4.19
CA MET A 162 15.24 -28.44 -4.10
C MET A 162 14.64 -27.53 -5.19
N PHE A 163 15.22 -26.36 -5.44
CA PHE A 163 14.72 -25.46 -6.49
C PHE A 163 15.03 -25.98 -7.90
N ALA A 164 16.19 -26.62 -8.09
CA ALA A 164 16.51 -27.29 -9.35
C ALA A 164 15.51 -28.42 -9.65
N ASN A 165 15.22 -29.28 -8.66
CA ASN A 165 14.22 -30.35 -8.77
C ASN A 165 12.82 -29.78 -9.04
N MET A 166 12.42 -28.70 -8.36
CA MET A 166 11.15 -28.04 -8.60
C MET A 166 11.07 -27.47 -10.02
N THR A 167 12.15 -26.85 -10.51
CA THR A 167 12.20 -26.30 -11.86
C THR A 167 12.12 -27.40 -12.92
N ALA A 168 12.85 -28.50 -12.73
CA ALA A 168 12.78 -29.66 -13.62
C ALA A 168 11.36 -30.25 -13.69
N ILE A 169 10.66 -30.36 -12.56
CA ILE A 169 9.26 -30.79 -12.53
C ILE A 169 8.38 -29.79 -13.29
N LEU A 170 8.60 -28.48 -13.12
CA LEU A 170 7.83 -27.45 -13.83
C LEU A 170 8.07 -27.50 -15.35
N ASP A 171 9.29 -27.77 -15.80
CA ASP A 171 9.62 -27.88 -17.23
C ASP A 171 8.95 -29.12 -17.86
N GLU A 172 8.92 -30.24 -17.16
CA GLU A 172 8.18 -31.44 -17.58
C GLU A 172 6.67 -31.17 -17.66
N LEU A 173 6.11 -30.42 -16.70
CA LEU A 173 4.71 -29.99 -16.75
C LEU A 173 4.42 -29.08 -17.94
N LYS A 174 5.34 -28.21 -18.37
CA LYS A 174 5.18 -27.36 -19.57
C LYS A 174 5.05 -28.20 -20.85
N VAL A 175 5.80 -29.29 -20.95
CA VAL A 175 5.69 -30.26 -22.06
C VAL A 175 4.62 -31.34 -21.83
N ARG A 176 3.74 -31.13 -20.85
CA ARG A 176 2.59 -31.99 -20.48
C ARG A 176 2.98 -33.37 -19.95
N ASN A 177 4.22 -33.53 -19.48
CA ASN A 177 4.62 -34.71 -18.74
C ASN A 177 4.34 -34.52 -17.24
N VAL A 178 3.30 -35.20 -16.75
CA VAL A 178 2.84 -35.08 -15.36
C VAL A 178 3.54 -36.08 -14.43
N ALA A 179 4.25 -37.08 -14.97
CA ALA A 179 4.81 -38.18 -14.19
C ALA A 179 5.81 -37.71 -13.09
N PRO A 180 6.77 -36.81 -13.37
CA PRO A 180 7.72 -36.35 -12.35
C PRO A 180 7.04 -35.59 -11.21
N ALA A 181 6.02 -34.80 -11.53
CA ALA A 181 5.23 -34.07 -10.53
C ALA A 181 4.45 -35.03 -9.61
N LEU A 182 3.87 -36.09 -10.18
CA LEU A 182 3.13 -37.10 -9.41
C LEU A 182 4.04 -37.93 -8.52
N GLU A 183 5.21 -38.32 -9.01
CA GLU A 183 6.21 -39.04 -8.22
C GLU A 183 6.68 -38.19 -7.03
N TRP A 184 6.93 -36.90 -7.26
CA TRP A 184 7.25 -35.95 -6.20
C TRP A 184 6.12 -35.83 -5.18
N ALA A 185 4.87 -35.68 -5.63
CA ALA A 185 3.71 -35.56 -4.74
C ALA A 185 3.52 -36.82 -3.88
N ARG A 186 3.67 -38.01 -4.47
CA ARG A 186 3.59 -39.29 -3.75
C ARG A 186 4.70 -39.45 -2.71
N SER A 187 5.92 -39.07 -3.07
CA SER A 187 7.08 -39.12 -2.17
C SER A 187 6.98 -38.14 -1.01
N ASN A 188 6.20 -37.05 -1.18
CA ASN A 188 5.98 -36.02 -0.15
C ASN A 188 4.57 -36.06 0.45
N LYS A 189 3.86 -37.19 0.32
CA LYS A 189 2.45 -37.30 0.69
C LYS A 189 2.15 -36.91 2.14
N SER A 190 2.95 -37.38 3.10
CA SER A 190 2.77 -37.03 4.52
C SER A 190 2.85 -35.53 4.77
N ARG A 191 3.83 -34.85 4.16
CA ARG A 191 4.00 -33.39 4.26
C ARG A 191 2.87 -32.62 3.59
N LEU A 192 2.36 -33.13 2.47
CA LEU A 192 1.21 -32.53 1.78
C LEU A 192 -0.08 -32.71 2.59
N ASP A 193 -0.25 -33.84 3.26
CA ASP A 193 -1.39 -34.11 4.13
C ASP A 193 -1.42 -33.20 5.37
N GLU A 194 -0.25 -32.90 5.96
CA GLU A 194 -0.13 -31.97 7.11
C GLU A 194 -0.63 -30.55 6.80
N ILE A 195 -0.48 -30.10 5.54
CA ILE A 195 -0.90 -28.77 5.10
C ILE A 195 -2.22 -28.78 4.31
N ASP A 196 -2.94 -29.91 4.33
CA ASP A 196 -4.17 -30.14 3.56
C ASP A 196 -4.04 -29.78 2.06
N SER A 197 -2.88 -30.07 1.47
CA SER A 197 -2.61 -29.79 0.06
C SER A 197 -3.29 -30.79 -0.86
N CYS A 198 -4.02 -30.27 -1.84
CA CYS A 198 -4.67 -31.05 -2.88
C CYS A 198 -3.81 -31.32 -4.12
N LEU A 199 -2.51 -31.06 -4.04
CA LEU A 199 -1.61 -31.12 -5.19
C LEU A 199 -1.63 -32.49 -5.89
N GLU A 200 -1.59 -33.60 -5.13
CA GLU A 200 -1.66 -34.95 -5.69
C GLU A 200 -2.94 -35.14 -6.52
N PHE A 201 -4.08 -34.69 -6.01
CA PHE A 201 -5.36 -34.77 -6.72
C PHE A 201 -5.41 -33.89 -7.97
N ALA A 202 -4.89 -32.66 -7.90
CA ALA A 202 -4.82 -31.75 -9.04
C ALA A 202 -3.96 -32.34 -10.18
N LEU A 203 -2.83 -32.96 -9.83
CA LEU A 203 -1.93 -33.61 -10.79
C LEU A 203 -2.57 -34.86 -11.41
N LEU A 204 -3.26 -35.70 -10.61
CA LEU A 204 -4.01 -36.86 -11.13
C LEU A 204 -5.10 -36.42 -12.10
N ARG A 205 -5.82 -35.33 -11.78
CA ARG A 205 -6.83 -34.74 -12.67
C ARG A 205 -6.20 -34.28 -13.99
N LEU A 206 -5.04 -33.64 -13.93
CA LEU A 206 -4.30 -33.22 -15.12
C LEU A 206 -3.88 -34.43 -15.99
N GLN A 207 -3.37 -35.50 -15.37
CA GLN A 207 -3.04 -36.74 -16.07
C GLN A 207 -4.26 -37.36 -16.75
N TYR A 208 -5.41 -37.39 -16.07
CA TYR A 208 -6.66 -37.88 -16.66
C TYR A 208 -7.13 -37.05 -17.85
N VAL A 209 -7.06 -35.72 -17.77
CA VAL A 209 -7.37 -34.83 -18.90
C VAL A 209 -6.43 -35.10 -20.09
N GLU A 210 -5.14 -35.35 -19.82
CA GLU A 210 -4.17 -35.66 -20.88
C GLU A 210 -4.44 -37.04 -21.53
N LEU A 211 -4.84 -38.05 -20.77
CA LEU A 211 -5.29 -39.35 -21.31
C LEU A 211 -6.53 -39.19 -22.20
N LEU A 212 -7.52 -38.40 -21.77
CA LEU A 212 -8.72 -38.13 -22.57
C LEU A 212 -8.40 -37.37 -23.87
N ARG A 213 -7.42 -36.46 -23.82
CA ARG A 213 -7.00 -35.65 -24.97
C ARG A 213 -6.31 -36.46 -26.05
N LYS A 214 -5.51 -37.47 -25.69
CA LYS A 214 -4.77 -38.29 -26.65
C LYS A 214 -5.69 -39.06 -27.61
N GLY A 215 -6.86 -39.51 -27.12
CA GLY A 215 -7.94 -40.10 -27.92
C GLY A 215 -7.59 -41.45 -28.59
N GLY A 216 -8.46 -42.45 -28.50
CA GLY A 216 -8.24 -43.78 -29.10
C GLY A 216 -8.29 -44.94 -28.11
N ASP A 217 -7.41 -45.94 -28.28
CA ASP A 217 -7.27 -47.16 -27.45
C ASP A 217 -7.09 -46.87 -25.94
N ASP A 218 -6.66 -45.65 -25.58
CA ASP A 218 -6.49 -45.18 -24.20
C ASP A 218 -7.84 -44.85 -23.50
N ARG A 219 -8.99 -45.01 -24.17
CA ARG A 219 -10.31 -44.81 -23.53
C ARG A 219 -10.54 -45.81 -22.39
N GLN A 220 -10.07 -47.04 -22.56
CA GLN A 220 -10.13 -48.04 -21.50
C GLN A 220 -9.17 -47.69 -20.36
N GLU A 221 -7.96 -47.22 -20.67
CA GLU A 221 -6.99 -46.75 -19.67
C GLU A 221 -7.53 -45.56 -18.87
N ALA A 222 -8.18 -44.60 -19.53
CA ALA A 222 -8.84 -43.48 -18.86
C ALA A 222 -9.98 -43.96 -17.94
N LEU A 223 -10.79 -44.93 -18.37
CA LEU A 223 -11.86 -45.51 -17.54
C LEU A 223 -11.29 -46.27 -16.33
N GLU A 224 -10.20 -47.00 -16.49
CA GLU A 224 -9.51 -47.67 -15.39
C GLU A 224 -8.87 -46.65 -14.43
N PHE A 225 -8.23 -45.61 -14.97
CA PHE A 225 -7.65 -44.51 -14.20
C PHE A 225 -8.71 -43.73 -13.41
N SER A 226 -9.94 -43.66 -13.91
CA SER A 226 -11.04 -42.98 -13.20
C SER A 226 -11.32 -43.58 -11.81
N ARG A 227 -11.00 -44.87 -11.60
CA ARG A 227 -11.16 -45.55 -10.32
C ARG A 227 -10.18 -45.04 -9.26
N VAL A 228 -9.02 -44.51 -9.67
CA VAL A 228 -8.02 -43.92 -8.76
C VAL A 228 -8.59 -42.70 -8.03
N PHE A 229 -9.49 -41.94 -8.68
CA PHE A 229 -10.15 -40.79 -8.05
C PHE A 229 -11.10 -41.17 -6.91
N GLN A 230 -11.57 -42.43 -6.83
CA GLN A 230 -12.45 -42.87 -5.75
C GLN A 230 -11.76 -42.75 -4.38
N HIS A 231 -10.44 -42.96 -4.33
CA HIS A 231 -9.64 -42.82 -3.11
C HIS A 231 -9.54 -41.37 -2.60
N PHE A 232 -9.78 -40.39 -3.48
CA PHE A 232 -9.77 -38.96 -3.17
C PHE A 232 -11.19 -38.37 -2.99
N SER A 233 -12.23 -39.16 -3.25
CA SER A 233 -13.63 -38.72 -3.32
C SER A 233 -14.20 -38.25 -1.98
N CYS A 234 -13.68 -38.75 -0.85
CA CYS A 234 -14.14 -38.35 0.49
C CYS A 234 -13.54 -37.01 0.97
N ARG A 235 -12.38 -36.59 0.43
CA ARG A 235 -11.70 -35.34 0.83
C ARG A 235 -12.00 -34.14 -0.07
N HIS A 236 -12.39 -34.37 -1.32
CA HIS A 236 -12.53 -33.31 -2.33
C HIS A 236 -13.96 -33.11 -2.87
N SER A 237 -14.97 -33.74 -2.25
CA SER A 237 -16.40 -33.60 -2.59
C SER A 237 -17.05 -32.30 -2.09
N ALA A 238 -16.35 -31.48 -1.30
CA ALA A 238 -16.80 -30.16 -0.89
C ALA A 238 -16.14 -29.08 -1.77
N GLY A 239 -16.96 -28.37 -2.56
CA GLY A 239 -16.56 -27.31 -3.50
C GLY A 239 -15.88 -26.09 -2.87
N LYS A 240 -14.62 -26.24 -2.43
CA LYS A 240 -13.73 -25.15 -2.02
C LYS A 240 -12.63 -24.86 -3.06
N TYR A 241 -12.94 -24.99 -4.35
CA TYR A 241 -12.03 -24.57 -5.44
C TYR A 241 -12.61 -23.37 -6.17
N ASN A 242 -12.62 -22.23 -5.48
CA ASN A 242 -12.69 -20.90 -6.07
C ASN A 242 -11.71 -20.02 -5.30
N ARG A 243 -10.48 -19.95 -5.80
CA ARG A 243 -9.59 -18.78 -5.84
C ARG A 243 -8.32 -19.16 -6.58
#